data_AF-A0A1A7CA47-F1
#
_entry.id   AF-A0A1A7CA47-F1
#
_cell.length_a   1.000
_cell.length_b   1.000
_cell.length_c   1.000
_cell.angle_alpha   90.00
_cell.angle_beta   90.00
_cell.angle_gamma   90.00
#
_symmetry.space_group_name_H-M   'P 1'
#
loop_
_entity.id
_entity.type
_entity.pdbx_description
1 polymer ?
#
loop_
_entity_poly.entity_id
_entity_poly.type
_entity_poly.pdbx_seq_one_letter_code
_entity_poly.pdbx_strand_id
1 'polypeptide(L)'
;MRGLLPQARSMLMDTATLEAHRPLWGSEEAHKRYTGNLSRLTPDEHVLFQTLRDDILGERLRMEQERLGFHSVRAAIFAAQDAEQGDRH
;
A
#
# COMPACT_ATOMS: atom_id res chain seq x y z
N MET A 1 0.67 14.43 -2.71
CA MET A 1 0.90 14.71 -1.27
C MET A 1 2.30 14.28 -0.77
N ARG A 2 2.86 13.11 -1.13
CA ARG A 2 4.24 12.70 -0.71
C ARG A 2 5.40 13.53 -1.31
N GLY A 3 5.19 14.24 -2.41
CA GLY A 3 6.17 15.19 -2.93
C GLY A 3 6.50 16.34 -1.95
N LEU A 4 5.53 16.69 -1.10
CA LEU A 4 5.61 17.82 -0.17
C LEU A 4 6.03 17.41 1.25
N LEU A 5 5.88 16.13 1.61
CA LEU A 5 6.18 15.60 2.94
C LEU A 5 7.15 14.40 2.80
N PRO A 6 8.47 14.63 2.85
CA PRO A 6 9.46 13.59 2.57
C PRO A 6 9.45 12.44 3.59
N GLN A 7 8.94 12.70 4.80
CA GLN A 7 8.82 11.71 5.87
C GLN A 7 7.48 10.94 5.83
N ALA A 8 6.55 11.29 4.92
CA ALA A 8 5.28 10.60 4.84
C ALA A 8 5.42 9.22 4.20
N ARG A 9 4.97 8.20 4.92
CA ARG A 9 4.93 6.79 4.47
C ARG A 9 3.47 6.38 4.21
N SER A 10 3.25 5.47 3.27
CA SER A 10 1.91 4.92 3.06
C SER A 10 1.62 3.90 4.15
N MET A 11 0.38 3.86 4.62
CA MET A 11 -0.11 2.80 5.48
C MET A 11 -0.81 1.74 4.63
N LEU A 12 -0.80 0.48 5.07
CA LEU A 12 -1.52 -0.63 4.42
C LEU A 12 -1.10 -0.83 2.95
N MET A 13 0.19 -0.65 2.67
CA MET A 13 0.80 -0.72 1.34
C MET A 13 1.96 -1.74 1.34
N ASP A 14 1.67 -2.95 1.80
CA ASP A 14 2.57 -4.09 1.81
C ASP A 14 1.86 -5.35 1.31
N THR A 15 2.65 -6.33 0.84
CA THR A 15 2.14 -7.57 0.25
C THR A 15 1.31 -8.38 1.25
N ALA A 16 1.71 -8.43 2.52
CA ALA A 16 0.98 -9.22 3.53
C ALA A 16 -0.43 -8.66 3.76
N THR A 17 -0.56 -7.33 3.84
CA THR A 17 -1.85 -6.65 3.92
C THR A 17 -2.70 -6.94 2.68
N LEU A 18 -2.11 -6.87 1.49
CA LEU A 18 -2.83 -7.17 0.24
C LEU A 18 -3.38 -8.61 0.25
N GLU A 19 -2.54 -9.58 0.58
CA GLU A 19 -2.93 -11.00 0.57
C GLU A 19 -3.95 -11.36 1.65
N ALA A 20 -3.84 -10.77 2.83
CA ALA A 20 -4.81 -10.97 3.92
C ALA A 20 -6.23 -10.52 3.54
N HIS A 21 -6.34 -9.58 2.58
CA HIS A 21 -7.61 -9.02 2.12
C HIS A 21 -7.96 -9.44 0.69
N ARG A 22 -7.50 -10.62 0.24
CA ARG A 22 -7.90 -11.27 -1.02
C ARG A 22 -9.40 -11.21 -1.32
N PRO A 23 -10.32 -11.46 -0.36
CA PRO A 23 -11.76 -11.37 -0.60
C PRO A 23 -12.26 -9.96 -0.95
N LEU A 24 -11.48 -8.92 -0.66
CA LEU A 24 -11.82 -7.52 -0.94
C LEU A 24 -11.15 -6.99 -2.22
N TRP A 25 -10.42 -7.84 -2.95
CA TRP A 25 -9.82 -7.47 -4.22
C TRP A 25 -10.90 -7.15 -5.24
N GLY A 26 -10.73 -6.02 -5.92
CA GLY A 26 -11.52 -5.63 -7.08
C GLY A 26 -10.62 -5.50 -8.31
N SER A 27 -11.22 -5.01 -9.40
CA SER A 27 -10.51 -4.58 -10.59
C SER A 27 -10.64 -3.08 -10.73
N GLU A 28 -9.55 -2.38 -11.08
CA GLU A 28 -9.67 -1.02 -11.57
C GLU A 28 -10.05 -0.98 -13.05
N GLU A 29 -10.75 0.08 -13.43
CA GLU A 29 -10.99 0.37 -14.84
C GLU A 29 -9.68 0.81 -15.50
N ALA A 30 -9.42 0.38 -16.73
CA ALA A 30 -8.13 0.60 -17.39
C ALA A 30 -7.70 2.09 -17.45
N HIS A 31 -8.67 3.01 -17.51
CA HIS A 31 -8.42 4.45 -17.54
C HIS A 31 -8.06 5.06 -16.17
N LYS A 32 -8.33 4.33 -15.07
CA LYS A 32 -7.98 4.74 -13.69
C LYS A 32 -6.59 4.23 -13.27
N ARG A 33 -5.98 3.37 -14.09
CA ARG A 33 -4.67 2.81 -13.83
C ARG A 33 -3.62 3.90 -13.76
N TYR A 34 -2.96 3.96 -12.61
CA TYR A 34 -1.82 4.85 -12.45
C TYR A 34 -0.56 4.19 -13.03
N THR A 35 -0.12 4.68 -14.19
CA THR A 35 1.11 4.22 -14.87
C THR A 35 2.32 5.14 -14.62
N GLY A 36 2.14 6.20 -13.83
CA GLY A 36 3.21 7.12 -13.48
C GLY A 36 4.23 6.50 -12.51
N ASN A 37 5.34 7.21 -12.31
CA ASN A 37 6.36 6.78 -11.37
C ASN A 37 6.07 7.38 -9.98
N LEU A 38 5.77 6.53 -9.00
CA LEU A 38 5.67 6.95 -7.61
C LEU A 38 7.07 7.11 -7.02
N SER A 39 7.54 8.35 -6.92
CA SER A 39 8.79 8.66 -6.25
C SER A 39 8.63 8.54 -4.72
N ARG A 40 9.72 8.12 -4.06
CA ARG A 40 9.82 7.99 -2.59
C ARG A 40 9.02 6.87 -1.94
N LEU A 41 8.65 5.83 -2.69
CA LEU A 41 8.17 4.59 -2.07
C LEU A 41 9.30 3.95 -1.26
N THR A 42 8.96 3.33 -0.12
CA THR A 42 9.89 2.40 0.53
C THR A 42 10.13 1.19 -0.38
N PRO A 43 11.19 0.40 -0.17
CA PRO A 43 11.43 -0.81 -0.98
C PRO A 43 10.22 -1.75 -1.03
N ASP A 44 9.58 -2.00 0.12
CA ASP A 44 8.41 -2.89 0.20
C ASP A 44 7.19 -2.32 -0.53
N GLU A 45 6.92 -1.01 -0.37
CA GLU A 45 5.86 -0.33 -1.10
C GLU A 45 6.10 -0.39 -2.61
N HIS A 46 7.36 -0.29 -3.04
CA HIS A 46 7.73 -0.33 -4.45
C HIS A 46 7.52 -1.74 -5.04
N VAL A 47 7.88 -2.79 -4.31
CA VAL A 47 7.62 -4.18 -4.71
C VAL A 47 6.12 -4.43 -4.87
N LEU A 48 5.30 -4.00 -3.91
CA LEU A 48 3.85 -4.12 -4.01
C LEU A 48 3.31 -3.35 -5.22
N PHE A 49 3.74 -2.11 -5.40
CA PHE A 49 3.29 -1.27 -6.52
C PHE A 49 3.63 -1.91 -7.87
N GLN A 50 4.85 -2.41 -8.06
CA GLN A 50 5.23 -3.10 -9.30
C GLN A 50 4.41 -4.37 -9.50
N THR A 51 4.19 -5.15 -8.43
CA THR A 51 3.39 -6.38 -8.48
C THR A 51 1.96 -6.13 -8.97
N LEU A 52 1.34 -5.04 -8.51
CA LEU A 52 0.01 -4.60 -8.96
C LEU A 52 0.03 -4.00 -10.37
N ARG A 53 1.06 -3.22 -10.70
CA ARG A 53 1.21 -2.57 -12.01
C ARG A 53 1.51 -3.56 -13.14
N ASP A 54 2.19 -4.65 -12.83
CA ASP A 54 2.62 -5.63 -13.82
C ASP A 54 1.67 -6.86 -13.84
N ASP A 55 0.51 -6.74 -13.19
CA ASP A 55 -0.59 -7.73 -13.16
C ASP A 55 -0.15 -9.13 -12.68
N ILE A 56 0.89 -9.20 -11.84
CA ILE A 56 1.50 -10.47 -11.40
C ILE A 56 0.51 -11.34 -10.60
N LEU A 57 -0.31 -10.72 -9.76
CA LEU A 57 -1.29 -11.40 -8.90
C LEU A 57 -2.70 -11.48 -9.50
N GLY A 58 -2.95 -10.74 -10.59
CA GLY A 58 -4.25 -10.62 -11.21
C GLY A 58 -4.35 -9.38 -12.09
N GLU A 59 -5.17 -9.47 -13.14
CA GLU A 59 -5.34 -8.37 -14.09
C GLU A 59 -6.07 -7.18 -13.43
N ARG A 60 -5.43 -6.01 -13.47
CA ARG A 60 -5.95 -4.73 -12.97
C ARG A 60 -6.39 -4.79 -11.51
N LEU A 61 -5.69 -5.60 -10.71
CA LEU A 61 -6.02 -5.82 -9.32
C LEU A 61 -5.94 -4.52 -8.52
N ARG A 62 -7.01 -4.19 -7.81
CA ARG A 62 -7.07 -3.03 -6.93
C ARG A 62 -7.67 -3.40 -5.59
N MET A 63 -7.03 -2.94 -4.53
CA MET A 63 -7.57 -3.01 -3.17
C MET A 63 -7.99 -1.61 -2.75
N GLU A 64 -9.28 -1.41 -2.51
CA GLU A 64 -9.78 -0.16 -1.93
C GLU A 64 -9.53 -0.17 -0.43
N GLN A 65 -8.61 0.66 0.04
CA GLN A 65 -8.28 0.74 1.47
C GLN A 65 -9.49 1.14 2.33
N GLU A 66 -10.45 1.86 1.76
CA GLU A 66 -11.73 2.23 2.41
C GLU A 66 -12.60 1.02 2.77
N ARG A 67 -12.38 -0.14 2.14
CA ARG A 67 -13.09 -1.38 2.43
C ARG A 67 -12.46 -2.18 3.57
N LEU A 68 -11.28 -1.78 4.03
CA LEU A 68 -10.59 -2.44 5.12
C LEU A 68 -11.26 -2.10 6.44
N GLY A 69 -11.46 -3.11 7.29
CA GLY A 69 -12.05 -2.91 8.60
C GLY A 69 -11.16 -2.03 9.49
N PHE A 70 -11.77 -1.34 10.45
CA PHE A 70 -11.06 -0.48 11.40
C PHE A 70 -9.92 -1.19 12.15
N HIS A 71 -10.01 -2.52 12.32
CA HIS A 71 -8.96 -3.33 12.94
C HIS A 71 -7.64 -3.29 12.16
N SER A 72 -7.69 -3.33 10.82
CA SER A 72 -6.50 -3.28 9.95
C SER A 72 -5.84 -1.90 10.05
N VAL A 73 -6.64 -0.83 10.06
CA VAL A 73 -6.14 0.54 10.27
C VAL A 73 -5.47 0.67 11.63
N ARG A 74 -6.11 0.18 12.69
CA ARG A 74 -5.54 0.23 14.05
C ARG A 74 -4.22 -0.53 14.15
N ALA A 75 -4.13 -1.71 13.54
CA ALA A 75 -2.88 -2.48 13.49
C ALA A 75 -1.78 -1.71 12.74
N ALA A 76 -2.10 -1.08 11.61
CA ALA A 76 -1.15 -0.27 10.86
C ALA A 76 -0.68 0.97 11.63
N ILE A 77 -1.55 1.62 12.43
CA ILE A 77 -1.15 2.73 13.30
C ILE A 77 -0.12 2.26 14.32
N PHE A 78 -0.39 1.16 15.03
CA PHE A 78 0.54 0.63 16.02
C PHE A 78 1.88 0.23 15.39
N ALA A 79 1.85 -0.46 14.25
CA ALA A 79 3.07 -0.83 13.53
C ALA A 79 3.89 0.40 13.09
N ALA A 80 3.23 1.48 12.66
CA ALA A 80 3.92 2.73 12.29
C ALA A 80 4.57 3.41 13.50
N GLN A 81 3.88 3.42 14.65
CA GLN A 81 4.44 3.96 15.90
C GLN A 81 5.64 3.17 16.40
N ASP A 82 5.62 1.84 16.28
CA ASP A 82 6.75 0.99 16.69
C ASP A 82 7.97 1.20 15.77
N ALA A 83 7.75 1.34 14.46
CA ALA A 83 8.81 1.64 13.51
C ALA A 83 9.50 2.99 13.79
N GLU A 84 8.75 4.01 14.21
CA GLU A 84 9.29 5.33 14.59
C GLU A 84 10.02 5.34 15.95
N GLN A 85 9.78 4.35 16.80
CA GLN A 85 10.48 4.19 18.08
C GLN A 85 11.78 3.38 17.90
N GLY A 86 11.78 2.40 16.98
CA GLY A 86 12.97 1.61 16.65
C GLY A 86 14.06 2.39 15.91
N ASP A 87 13.70 3.39 15.10
CA ASP A 87 14.66 4.24 14.35
C ASP A 87 15.35 5.30 15.23
N ARG A 88 14.97 5.39 16.51
CA ARG A 88 15.54 6.32 17.51
C ARG A 88 16.53 5.69 18.49
N HIS A 89 17.02 4.48 18.22
CA HIS A 89 18.01 3.78 19.04
C HIS A 89 19.33 3.55 18.31
#